data_AF-A0A847UMS0-F1
#
_entry.id   AF-A0A847UMS0-F1
#
_cell.length_a   1.000
_cell.length_b   1.000
_cell.length_c   1.000
_cell.angle_alpha   90.00
_cell.angle_beta   90.00
_cell.angle_gamma   90.00
#
_symmetry.space_group_name_H-M   'P 1'
#
loop_
_entity.id
_entity.type
_entity.pdbx_description
1 polymer ?
#
loop_
_entity_poly.entity_id
_entity_poly.type
_entity_poly.pdbx_seq_one_letter_code
_entity_poly.pdbx_strand_id
1 'polypeptide(L)'
;MPQLGDISLYALTRTMSVLDQLYEQEPELYEDFVREICADFTLAREYMLAIQEMLTQGADKVAVGQADLTLKHLLALWVLRNDLTVPLAGLEQIQ
;
A
#
# COMPACT_ATOMS: atom_id res chain seq x y z
N MET A 1 7.39 7.55 -16.57
CA MET A 1 7.51 7.11 -15.17
C MET A 1 7.95 8.31 -14.35
N PRO A 2 7.14 8.77 -13.39
CA PRO A 2 7.53 9.84 -12.46
C PRO A 2 8.77 9.44 -11.66
N GLN A 3 9.67 10.39 -11.37
CA GLN A 3 10.77 10.15 -10.45
C GLN A 3 10.27 10.26 -9.02
N LEU A 4 10.95 9.59 -8.07
CA LEU A 4 10.59 9.68 -6.64
C LEU A 4 10.56 11.13 -6.13
N GLY A 5 11.41 12.01 -6.68
CA GLY A 5 11.43 13.44 -6.33
C GLY A 5 10.20 14.22 -6.81
N ASP A 6 9.43 13.67 -7.75
CA ASP A 6 8.21 14.28 -8.30
C ASP A 6 6.96 13.89 -7.48
N ILE A 7 7.08 12.89 -6.60
CA ILE A 7 5.98 12.42 -5.76
C ILE A 7 5.81 13.37 -4.58
N SER A 8 4.78 14.22 -4.65
CA SER A 8 4.41 15.08 -3.53
C SER A 8 3.89 14.25 -2.34
N LEU A 9 4.11 14.77 -1.13
CA LEU A 9 3.53 14.18 0.08
C LEU A 9 1.99 14.13 0.00
N TYR A 10 1.37 15.12 -0.66
CA TYR A 10 -0.08 15.14 -0.90
C TYR A 10 -0.54 13.97 -1.78
N ALA A 11 0.18 13.68 -2.87
CA ALA A 11 -0.13 12.55 -3.74
C ALA A 11 0.02 11.21 -2.99
N LEU A 12 1.06 11.10 -2.15
CA LEU A 12 1.28 9.93 -1.31
C LEU A 12 0.13 9.72 -0.33
N THR A 13 -0.24 10.74 0.46
CA THR A 13 -1.32 10.62 1.44
C THR A 13 -2.69 10.38 0.79
N ARG A 14 -2.96 11.01 -0.36
CA ARG A 14 -4.18 10.74 -1.15
C ARG A 14 -4.21 9.28 -1.59
N THR A 15 -3.12 8.77 -2.15
CA THR A 15 -3.03 7.38 -2.62
C THR A 15 -3.18 6.39 -1.47
N MET A 16 -2.59 6.66 -0.31
CA MET A 16 -2.78 5.83 0.88
C MET A 16 -4.25 5.78 1.34
N SER A 17 -4.96 6.91 1.27
CA SER A 17 -6.39 6.98 1.62
C SER A 17 -7.27 6.24 0.61
N VAL A 18 -6.90 6.31 -0.67
CA VAL A 18 -7.51 5.52 -1.75
C VAL A 18 -7.30 4.01 -1.54
N LEU A 19 -6.09 3.61 -1.12
CA LEU A 19 -5.79 2.22 -0.81
C LEU A 19 -6.54 1.71 0.42
N ASP A 20 -6.80 2.55 1.44
CA ASP A 20 -7.69 2.19 2.55
C ASP A 20 -9.11 1.92 2.07
N GLN A 21 -9.66 2.82 1.25
CA GLN A 21 -10.99 2.65 0.68
C GLN A 21 -11.07 1.40 -0.19
N LEU A 22 -10.00 1.08 -0.93
CA LEU A 22 -9.94 -0.13 -1.75
C LEU A 22 -9.98 -1.37 -0.87
N TYR A 23 -9.21 -1.40 0.21
CA TYR A 23 -9.24 -2.51 1.17
C TYR A 23 -10.64 -2.70 1.79
N GLU A 24 -11.34 -1.61 2.09
CA GLU A 24 -12.70 -1.68 2.67
C GLU A 24 -13.77 -2.09 1.66
N GLN A 25 -13.68 -1.64 0.40
CA GLN A 25 -14.73 -1.82 -0.61
C GLN A 25 -14.50 -3.07 -1.47
N GLU A 26 -13.25 -3.31 -1.89
CA GLU A 26 -12.85 -4.36 -2.82
C GLU A 26 -11.56 -5.06 -2.29
N PRO A 27 -11.65 -5.81 -1.18
CA PRO A 27 -10.48 -6.41 -0.53
C PRO A 27 -9.72 -7.40 -1.43
N GLU A 28 -10.42 -8.12 -2.30
CA GLU A 28 -9.80 -9.04 -3.27
C GLU A 28 -8.88 -8.29 -4.23
N LEU A 29 -9.33 -7.13 -4.72
CA LEU A 29 -8.53 -6.30 -5.60
C LEU A 29 -7.36 -5.66 -4.83
N TYR A 30 -7.57 -5.19 -3.61
CA TYR A 30 -6.46 -4.74 -2.76
C TYR A 30 -5.39 -5.82 -2.57
N GLU A 31 -5.79 -7.08 -2.35
CA GLU A 31 -4.86 -8.20 -2.26
C GLU A 31 -4.06 -8.41 -3.55
N ASP A 32 -4.65 -8.20 -4.72
CA ASP A 32 -3.93 -8.28 -5.99
C ASP A 32 -2.84 -7.21 -6.09
N PHE A 33 -3.11 -5.97 -5.69
CA PHE A 33 -2.10 -4.91 -5.58
C PHE A 33 -0.96 -5.31 -4.62
N VAL A 34 -1.28 -5.91 -3.47
CA VAL A 34 -0.28 -6.40 -2.50
C VAL A 34 0.55 -7.53 -3.09
N ARG A 35 -0.06 -8.46 -3.83
CA ARG A 35 0.64 -9.56 -4.51
C ARG A 35 1.59 -9.04 -5.58
N GLU A 36 1.14 -8.07 -6.38
CA GLU A 36 1.94 -7.46 -7.44
C GLU A 36 3.17 -6.73 -6.88
N ILE A 37 3.03 -5.88 -5.85
CA ILE A 37 4.20 -5.26 -5.24
C ILE A 37 5.15 -6.28 -4.60
N CYS A 38 4.64 -7.38 -4.02
CA CYS A 38 5.48 -8.43 -3.46
C CYS A 38 6.26 -9.22 -4.52
N ALA A 39 5.74 -9.28 -5.75
CA ALA A 39 6.43 -9.86 -6.90
C ALA A 39 7.53 -8.91 -7.41
N ASP A 40 7.23 -7.61 -7.48
CA ASP A 40 8.14 -6.59 -8.02
C ASP A 40 9.22 -6.14 -7.03
N PHE A 41 8.93 -6.15 -5.73
CA PHE A 41 9.76 -5.55 -4.71
C PHE A 41 9.96 -6.46 -3.51
N THR A 42 11.16 -7.07 -3.43
CA THR A 42 11.54 -7.99 -2.35
C THR A 42 11.31 -7.42 -0.95
N LEU A 43 11.56 -6.13 -0.73
CA LEU A 43 11.35 -5.51 0.58
C LEU A 43 9.88 -5.55 1.01
N ALA A 44 8.92 -5.34 0.09
CA ALA A 44 7.49 -5.43 0.42
C ALA A 44 7.12 -6.86 0.86
N ARG A 45 7.67 -7.88 0.18
CA ARG A 45 7.51 -9.29 0.55
C ARG A 45 8.11 -9.59 1.92
N GLU A 46 9.31 -9.07 2.21
CA GLU A 46 9.97 -9.24 3.51
C GLU A 46 9.17 -8.60 4.64
N TYR A 47 8.59 -7.42 4.41
CA TYR A 47 7.69 -6.78 5.38
C TYR A 47 6.45 -7.63 5.64
N MET A 48 5.81 -8.18 4.61
CA MET A 48 4.65 -9.07 4.77
C MET A 48 4.98 -10.30 5.62
N LEU A 49 6.12 -10.95 5.36
CA LEU A 49 6.56 -12.10 6.16
C LEU A 49 6.88 -11.70 7.60
N ALA A 50 7.56 -10.57 7.80
CA ALA A 50 7.87 -10.06 9.13
C ALA A 50 6.60 -9.74 9.94
N ILE A 51 5.58 -9.11 9.31
CA ILE A 51 4.28 -8.84 9.94
C ILE A 51 3.61 -10.14 10.38
N GLN A 52 3.57 -11.15 9.51
CA GLN A 52 2.99 -12.46 9.84
C GLN A 52 3.73 -13.15 11.00
N GLU A 53 5.06 -13.09 11.01
CA GLU A 53 5.87 -13.63 12.09
C GLU A 53 5.64 -12.88 13.41
N MET A 54 5.57 -11.54 13.37
CA MET A 54 5.25 -10.71 14.52
C MET A 54 3.87 -11.06 15.11
N LEU A 55 2.85 -11.22 14.27
CA LEU A 55 1.52 -11.65 14.71
C LEU A 55 1.55 -13.05 15.35
N THR A 56 2.30 -13.98 14.77
CA THR A 56 2.44 -15.35 15.29
C THR A 56 3.15 -15.38 16.64
N GLN A 57 4.13 -14.50 16.84
CA GLN A 57 4.87 -14.37 18.10
C GLN A 57 4.14 -13.53 19.16
N GLY A 58 2.94 -13.01 18.85
CA GLY A 58 2.19 -12.17 19.77
C GLY A 58 2.86 -10.81 20.04
N ALA A 59 3.51 -10.25 19.02
CA ALA A 59 4.17 -8.95 19.11
C ALA A 59 3.19 -7.84 19.52
N ASP A 60 3.76 -6.76 20.06
CA ASP A 60 3.00 -5.59 20.47
C ASP A 60 2.23 -4.97 19.28
N LYS A 61 0.99 -4.53 19.55
CA LYS A 61 0.09 -3.98 18.53
C LYS A 61 0.66 -2.71 17.87
N VAL A 62 1.41 -1.89 18.60
CA VAL A 62 2.02 -0.68 18.05
C VAL A 62 3.12 -1.07 17.06
N ALA A 63 3.92 -2.08 17.39
CA ALA A 63 4.97 -2.58 16.50
C ALA A 63 4.37 -3.15 15.21
N VAL A 64 3.31 -3.96 15.30
CA VAL A 64 2.61 -4.50 14.12
C VAL A 64 2.02 -3.36 13.28
N GLY A 65 1.35 -2.40 13.91
CA GLY A 65 0.75 -1.26 13.20
C GLY A 65 1.79 -0.38 12.48
N GLN A 66 3.01 -0.25 13.02
CA GLN A 66 4.10 0.46 12.34
C GLN A 66 4.63 -0.30 11.13
N ALA A 67 4.71 -1.63 11.21
CA ALA A 67 5.12 -2.47 10.09
C ALA A 67 4.08 -2.43 8.97
N ASP A 68 2.79 -2.56 9.30
CA ASP A 68 1.67 -2.42 8.36
C ASP A 68 1.67 -1.04 7.67
N LEU A 69 1.84 0.02 8.46
CA LEU A 69 1.92 1.37 7.92
C LEU A 69 3.09 1.53 6.96
N THR A 70 4.24 0.93 7.26
CA THR A 70 5.41 0.98 6.39
C THR A 70 5.13 0.26 5.07
N LEU A 71 4.56 -0.95 5.10
CA LEU A 71 4.18 -1.68 3.90
C LEU A 71 3.20 -0.86 3.04
N LYS A 72 2.24 -0.19 3.67
CA LYS A 72 1.28 0.66 2.97
C LYS A 72 1.93 1.88 2.30
N HIS A 73 2.96 2.47 2.91
CA HIS A 73 3.75 3.52 2.25
C HIS A 73 4.48 2.97 1.02
N LEU A 74 5.06 1.77 1.10
CA LEU A 74 5.70 1.11 -0.03
C LEU A 74 4.69 0.86 -1.17
N LEU A 75 3.49 0.40 -0.82
CA LEU A 75 2.41 0.18 -1.79
C LEU A 75 2.00 1.47 -2.49
N ALA A 76 1.75 2.55 -1.74
CA ALA A 76 1.37 3.83 -2.31
C ALA A 76 2.46 4.42 -3.22
N LEU A 77 3.74 4.29 -2.83
CA LEU A 77 4.86 4.71 -3.67
C LEU A 77 4.97 3.88 -4.96
N TRP A 78 4.75 2.57 -4.88
CA TRP A 78 4.75 1.70 -6.05
C TRP A 78 3.61 2.02 -7.02
N VAL A 79 2.40 2.26 -6.51
CA VAL A 79 1.24 2.73 -7.32
C VAL A 79 1.58 4.02 -8.06
N LEU A 80 2.09 5.02 -7.34
CA LEU A 80 2.43 6.33 -7.93
C LEU A 80 3.58 6.25 -8.92
N ARG A 81 4.62 5.47 -8.63
CA ARG A 81 5.78 5.30 -9.52
C ARG A 81 5.38 4.64 -10.84
N ASN A 82 4.49 3.66 -10.78
CA ASN A 82 4.04 2.90 -11.94
C ASN A 82 2.82 3.52 -12.63
N ASP A 83 2.34 4.67 -12.14
CA ASP A 83 1.17 5.38 -12.69
C ASP A 83 -0.08 4.48 -12.75
N LEU A 84 -0.25 3.65 -11.72
CA LEU A 84 -1.37 2.70 -11.65
C LEU A 84 -2.64 3.43 -11.25
N THR A 85 -3.72 3.14 -11.96
CA THR A 85 -5.05 3.60 -11.58
C THR A 85 -5.60 2.64 -10.53
N VAL A 86 -5.92 3.17 -9.35
CA VAL A 86 -6.66 2.42 -8.32
C VAL A 86 -8.16 2.58 -8.60
N PRO A 87 -8.87 1.53 -9.02
CA PRO A 87 -10.27 1.66 -9.36
C PRO A 87 -11.06 1.69 -8.05
N LEU A 88 -11.61 2.86 -7.74
CA LEU A 88 -12.63 3.00 -6.71
C LEU A 88 -13.93 3.37 -7.39
N ALA A 89 -14.96 2.56 -7.17
CA ALA A 89 -16.31 2.89 -7.61
C ALA A 89 -16.73 4.24 -6.99
N GLY A 90 -16.73 5.30 -7.79
CA GLY A 90 -17.16 6.64 -7.38
C GLY A 90 -16.08 7.70 -7.18
N LEU A 91 -14.79 7.44 -7.48
CA LEU A 91 -13.74 8.48 -7.51
C LEU A 91 -13.55 9.16 -8.88
N GLU A 92 -14.52 9.07 -9.78
CA GLU A 92 -14.52 9.85 -11.04
C GLU A 92 -14.69 11.37 -10.83
N GLN A 93 -14.79 11.87 -9.60
CA GLN A 93 -14.98 13.29 -9.34
C GLN A 93 -13.99 13.77 -8.27
N ILE A 94 -12.90 14.38 -8.72
CA ILE A 94 -12.29 15.64 -8.23
C ILE A 94 -10.94 15.72 -8.96
N GLN A 95 -11.03 16.34 -10.15
CA GLN A 95 -9.90 16.97 -10.86
C GLN A 95 -9.57 18.30 -10.20
#